data_AF-F6IGD6-F1
#
_entry.id   AF-F6IGD6-F1
#
_cell.length_a   1.000
_cell.length_b   1.000
_cell.length_c   1.000
_cell.angle_alpha   90.00
_cell.angle_beta   90.00
_cell.angle_gamma   90.00
#
_symmetry.space_group_name_H-M   'P 1'
#
loop_
_entity.id
_entity.type
_entity.pdbx_description
1 polymer ?
#
loop_
_entity_poly.entity_id
_entity_poly.type
_entity_poly.pdbx_seq_one_letter_code
_entity_poly.pdbx_strand_id
1 'polypeptide(L)'
;MRKWHRWLSVFFGVFMLWIAVTGVLSQVAVLWPSGAPDAAAQAAAAPPPGFECPEGWRCMPPRGDAGGIRSLTGLFHHLHSGESFGPIGTLISVLSGLTLIFFSISGLWLYVQMWQNRKSRSLNPRWFWK
;
A
#
# COMPACT_ATOMS: atom_id res chain seq x y z
N MET A 1 -5.41 24.61 17.70
CA MET A 1 -5.78 23.84 16.49
C MET A 1 -4.78 23.99 15.33
N ARG A 2 -4.52 25.19 14.77
CA ARG A 2 -3.62 25.34 13.59
C ARG A 2 -2.16 24.90 13.81
N LYS A 3 -1.56 25.24 14.95
CA LYS A 3 -0.17 24.86 15.29
C LYS A 3 0.00 23.33 15.37
N TRP A 4 -0.90 22.65 16.08
CA TRP A 4 -0.91 21.20 16.25
C TRP A 4 -1.18 20.46 14.94
N HIS A 5 -2.17 20.92 14.16
CA HIS A 5 -2.44 20.37 12.84
C HIS A 5 -1.20 20.46 11.94
N ARG A 6 -0.54 21.62 11.88
CA ARG A 6 0.66 21.81 11.06
C ARG A 6 1.78 20.84 11.42
N TRP A 7 2.11 20.70 12.71
CA TRP A 7 3.19 19.82 13.14
C TRP A 7 2.86 18.34 12.93
N LEU A 8 1.62 17.93 13.22
CA LEU A 8 1.17 16.56 12.96
C LEU A 8 1.20 16.24 11.46
N SER A 9 0.71 17.15 10.60
CA SER A 9 0.72 16.96 9.15
C SER A 9 2.14 16.89 8.58
N VAL A 10 3.10 17.67 9.10
CA VAL A 10 4.50 17.59 8.65
C VAL A 10 5.12 16.26 9.07
N PHE A 11 4.97 15.88 10.35
CA PHE A 11 5.52 14.63 10.86
C PHE A 11 4.95 13.41 10.13
N PHE A 12 3.63 13.25 10.15
CA PHE A 12 2.98 12.12 9.48
C PHE A 12 3.08 12.21 7.96
N GLY A 13 3.17 13.41 7.38
CA GLY A 13 3.34 13.60 5.94
C GLY A 13 4.60 12.94 5.38
N VAL A 14 5.70 12.95 6.14
CA VAL A 14 6.94 12.24 5.76
C VAL A 14 6.71 10.72 5.73
N PHE A 15 6.12 10.16 6.79
CA PHE A 15 5.82 8.73 6.86
C PHE A 15 4.79 8.30 5.81
N MET A 16 3.78 9.15 5.57
CA MET A 16 2.78 8.95 4.52
C MET A 16 3.41 8.88 3.13
N LEU A 17 4.33 9.79 2.82
CA LEU A 17 5.06 9.77 1.56
C LEU A 17 5.90 8.49 1.42
N TRP A 18 6.63 8.11 2.48
CA TRP A 18 7.40 6.87 2.52
C TRP A 18 6.54 5.63 2.26
N ILE A 19 5.42 5.50 2.98
CA ILE A 19 4.48 4.39 2.87
C ILE A 19 3.87 4.36 1.46
N ALA A 20 3.51 5.51 0.89
CA ALA A 20 3.00 5.59 -0.48
C ALA A 20 4.04 5.14 -1.51
N VAL A 21 5.29 5.62 -1.41
CA VAL A 21 6.37 5.26 -2.34
C VAL A 21 6.68 3.76 -2.27
N THR A 22 6.86 3.21 -1.07
CA THR A 22 7.14 1.78 -0.90
C THR A 22 5.97 0.90 -1.31
N GLY A 23 4.73 1.34 -1.08
CA GLY A 23 3.53 0.65 -1.55
C GLY A 23 3.45 0.61 -3.07
N VAL A 24 3.71 1.74 -3.74
CA VAL A 24 3.76 1.81 -5.21
C VAL A 24 4.89 0.93 -5.76
N LEU A 25 6.09 0.98 -5.18
CA LEU A 25 7.21 0.12 -5.58
C LEU A 25 6.86 -1.36 -5.45
N SER A 26 6.12 -1.75 -4.42
CA SER A 26 5.62 -3.11 -4.26
C SER A 26 4.70 -3.53 -5.41
N GLN A 27 3.78 -2.65 -5.82
CA GLN A 27 2.90 -2.91 -6.96
C GLN A 27 3.66 -2.95 -8.28
N VAL A 28 4.61 -2.02 -8.48
CA VAL A 28 5.49 -2.00 -9.65
C VAL A 28 6.30 -3.30 -9.73
N ALA A 29 6.83 -3.79 -8.60
CA ALA A 29 7.56 -5.04 -8.55
C ALA A 29 6.66 -6.20 -9.01
N VAL A 30 5.48 -6.37 -8.40
CA VAL A 30 4.52 -7.43 -8.78
C VAL A 30 4.15 -7.39 -10.26
N LEU A 31 3.88 -6.19 -10.78
CA LEU A 31 3.42 -5.98 -12.16
C LEU A 31 4.54 -5.95 -13.20
N TRP A 32 5.81 -5.91 -12.78
CA TRP A 32 6.94 -5.91 -13.71
C TRP A 32 6.87 -7.15 -14.61
N PRO A 33 7.25 -7.14 -15.89
CA PRO A 33 7.18 -8.35 -16.73
C PRO A 33 8.12 -9.46 -16.27
N SER A 34 7.69 -10.74 -16.32
CA SER A 34 8.58 -11.91 -16.17
C SER A 34 8.68 -12.52 -17.54
N GLY A 35 9.88 -12.91 -17.95
CA GLY A 35 10.02 -13.84 -19.07
C GLY A 35 9.17 -15.09 -18.81
N ALA A 36 8.84 -15.81 -19.89
CA ALA A 36 8.25 -17.13 -19.74
C ALA A 36 9.15 -17.97 -18.81
N PRO A 37 8.59 -18.69 -17.83
CA PRO A 37 9.39 -19.57 -16.98
C PRO A 37 10.13 -20.55 -17.89
N ASP A 38 11.42 -20.74 -17.68
CA ASP A 38 12.18 -21.73 -18.44
C ASP A 38 11.70 -23.15 -18.13
N ALA A 39 12.06 -24.11 -18.97
CA ALA A 39 11.64 -25.49 -18.80
C ALA A 39 12.11 -26.09 -17.45
N ALA A 40 13.22 -25.59 -16.90
CA ALA A 40 13.73 -26.01 -15.60
C ALA A 40 12.85 -25.53 -14.44
N ALA A 41 12.40 -24.28 -14.47
CA ALA A 41 11.48 -23.71 -13.48
C ALA A 41 10.09 -24.36 -13.55
N GLN A 42 9.63 -24.72 -14.76
CA GLN A 42 8.39 -25.47 -14.94
C GLN A 42 8.50 -26.90 -14.40
N ALA A 43 9.63 -27.56 -14.63
CA ALA A 43 9.89 -28.89 -14.07
C ALA A 43 10.02 -28.87 -12.54
N ALA A 44 10.62 -27.82 -11.96
CA ALA A 44 10.73 -27.65 -10.51
C ALA A 44 9.38 -27.41 -9.81
N ALA A 45 8.36 -26.94 -10.55
CA ALA A 45 7.00 -26.79 -10.03
C ALA A 45 6.17 -28.10 -10.07
N ALA A 46 6.67 -29.14 -10.75
CA ALA A 46 6.00 -30.43 -10.77
C ALA A 46 6.21 -31.17 -9.43
N PRO A 47 5.17 -31.80 -8.86
CA PRO A 47 5.35 -32.61 -7.67
C PRO A 47 6.30 -33.79 -7.96
N PRO A 48 7.19 -34.16 -7.02
CA PRO A 48 8.03 -35.34 -7.20
C PRO A 48 7.18 -36.61 -7.30
N PRO A 49 7.67 -37.65 -8.01
CA PRO A 49 6.91 -38.89 -8.21
C PRO A 49 6.55 -39.52 -6.85
N GLY A 50 5.27 -39.88 -6.68
CA GLY A 50 4.74 -40.43 -5.42
C GLY A 50 4.35 -39.39 -4.37
N PHE A 51 4.45 -38.09 -4.65
CA PHE A 51 3.90 -37.06 -3.78
C PHE A 51 2.37 -36.99 -3.92
N GLU A 52 1.68 -37.47 -2.88
CA GLU A 52 0.24 -37.29 -2.72
C GLU A 52 -0.03 -36.24 -1.66
N CYS A 53 -0.91 -35.28 -1.96
CA CYS A 53 -1.32 -34.29 -0.99
C CYS A 53 -2.26 -34.95 0.03
N PRO A 54 -1.99 -34.87 1.35
CA PRO A 54 -2.84 -35.50 2.35
C PRO A 54 -4.29 -34.99 2.31
N GLU A 55 -5.24 -35.83 2.72
CA GLU A 55 -6.65 -35.46 2.76
C GLU A 55 -6.88 -34.24 3.67
N GLY A 56 -7.60 -33.24 3.17
CA GLY A 56 -7.84 -31.98 3.88
C GLY A 56 -6.74 -30.91 3.75
N TRP A 57 -5.62 -31.21 3.07
CA TRP A 57 -4.53 -30.25 2.85
C TRP A 57 -4.59 -29.60 1.47
N ARG A 58 -4.06 -28.38 1.37
CA ARG A 58 -3.85 -27.67 0.08
C ARG A 58 -2.36 -27.53 -0.18
N CYS A 59 -1.80 -28.49 -0.91
CA CYS A 59 -0.41 -28.45 -1.32
C CYS A 59 -0.25 -27.47 -2.49
N MET A 60 0.70 -26.54 -2.37
CA MET A 60 1.05 -25.57 -3.41
C MET A 60 2.52 -25.79 -3.78
N PRO A 61 2.90 -25.77 -5.08
CA PRO A 61 4.29 -25.82 -5.46
C PRO A 61 5.07 -24.66 -4.82
N PRO A 62 6.38 -24.85 -4.54
CA PRO A 62 7.25 -23.76 -4.13
C PRO A 62 7.13 -22.61 -5.14
N ARG A 63 7.07 -21.37 -4.64
CA ARG A 63 7.17 -20.21 -5.53
C ARG A 63 8.58 -20.21 -6.11
N GLY A 64 8.68 -20.22 -7.44
CA GLY A 64 9.98 -20.11 -8.11
C GLY A 64 10.65 -18.77 -7.78
N ASP A 65 11.98 -18.75 -7.85
CA ASP A 65 12.77 -17.54 -7.60
C ASP A 65 12.40 -16.47 -8.63
N ALA A 66 11.76 -15.40 -8.17
CA ALA A 66 11.43 -14.28 -9.02
C ALA A 66 12.70 -13.47 -9.30
N GLY A 67 13.15 -13.40 -10.56
CA GLY A 67 14.32 -12.61 -10.93
C GLY A 67 14.07 -11.09 -10.93
N GLY A 68 15.14 -10.31 -10.77
CA GLY A 68 15.11 -8.85 -10.92
C GLY A 68 14.26 -8.13 -9.87
N ILE A 69 13.55 -7.08 -10.26
CA ILE A 69 12.76 -6.23 -9.33
C ILE A 69 11.65 -7.00 -8.60
N ARG A 70 11.17 -8.12 -9.15
CA ARG A 70 10.14 -8.94 -8.48
C ARG A 70 10.64 -9.59 -7.20
N SER A 71 11.92 -9.93 -7.09
CA SER A 71 12.49 -10.46 -5.84
C SER A 71 12.36 -9.45 -4.69
N LEU A 72 12.36 -8.16 -5.02
CA LEU A 72 12.29 -7.06 -4.05
C LEU A 72 10.87 -6.80 -3.54
N THR A 73 9.84 -7.47 -4.07
CA THR A 73 8.45 -7.32 -3.64
C THR A 73 8.31 -7.52 -2.13
N GLY A 74 8.94 -8.56 -1.57
CA GLY A 74 8.93 -8.82 -0.13
C GLY A 74 9.59 -7.68 0.67
N LEU A 75 10.74 -7.19 0.20
CA LEU A 75 11.42 -6.05 0.81
C LEU A 75 10.53 -4.80 0.84
N PHE A 76 9.91 -4.45 -0.29
CA PHE A 76 9.01 -3.29 -0.37
C PHE A 76 7.80 -3.44 0.55
N HIS A 77 7.24 -4.65 0.66
CA HIS A 77 6.15 -4.92 1.61
C HIS A 77 6.57 -4.72 3.06
N HIS A 78 7.73 -5.22 3.49
CA HIS A 78 8.19 -5.03 4.87
C HIS A 78 8.54 -3.57 5.19
N LEU A 79 9.08 -2.83 4.22
CA LEU A 79 9.36 -1.40 4.37
C LEU A 79 8.07 -0.56 4.42
N HIS A 80 7.02 -0.98 3.69
CA HIS A 80 5.71 -0.36 3.69
C HIS A 80 4.93 -0.64 4.99
N SER A 81 4.94 -1.89 5.46
CA SER A 81 4.28 -2.29 6.72
C SER A 81 5.00 -1.73 7.96
N GLY A 82 6.26 -1.35 7.82
CA GLY A 82 7.11 -0.87 8.91
C GLY A 82 7.71 -1.98 9.76
N GLU A 83 7.46 -3.25 9.41
CA GLU A 83 8.00 -4.42 10.12
C GLU A 83 9.52 -4.48 10.08
N SER A 84 10.16 -3.90 9.06
CA SER A 84 11.62 -3.78 9.00
C SER A 84 12.23 -3.00 10.18
N PHE A 85 11.42 -2.18 10.87
CA PHE A 85 11.83 -1.41 12.05
C PHE A 85 11.23 -1.99 13.35
N GLY A 86 10.66 -3.20 13.30
CA GLY A 86 10.03 -3.87 14.42
C GLY A 86 8.72 -3.21 14.89
N PRO A 87 8.28 -3.48 16.14
CA PRO A 87 6.97 -3.07 16.63
C PRO A 87 6.72 -1.55 16.59
N ILE A 88 7.78 -0.75 16.78
CA ILE A 88 7.68 0.72 16.75
C ILE A 88 7.39 1.20 15.32
N GLY A 89 8.02 0.61 14.31
CA GLY A 89 7.76 0.94 12.91
C GLY A 89 6.33 0.62 12.50
N THR A 90 5.84 -0.56 12.88
CA THR A 90 4.45 -0.96 12.66
C THR A 90 3.47 -0.01 13.35
N LEU A 91 3.74 0.39 14.60
CA LEU A 91 2.91 1.36 15.33
C LEU A 91 2.84 2.71 14.59
N ILE A 92 3.98 3.23 14.13
CA ILE A 92 4.02 4.49 13.36
C ILE A 92 3.25 4.35 12.04
N SER A 93 3.35 3.21 11.35
CA SER A 93 2.61 2.93 10.12
C SER A 93 1.09 2.94 10.36
N VAL A 94 0.62 2.27 11.41
CA VAL A 94 -0.79 2.26 11.81
C VAL A 94 -1.28 3.68 12.14
N LEU A 95 -0.53 4.44 12.94
CA LEU A 95 -0.88 5.83 13.27
C LEU A 95 -0.91 6.74 12.03
N SER A 96 0.00 6.51 11.07
CA SER A 96 0.02 7.22 9.79
C SER A 96 -1.24 6.91 8.96
N GLY A 97 -1.68 5.66 8.92
CA GLY A 97 -2.92 5.24 8.27
C GLY A 97 -4.17 5.88 8.91
N LEU A 98 -4.26 5.87 10.24
CA LEU A 98 -5.34 6.55 10.97
C LEU A 98 -5.34 8.06 10.70
N THR A 99 -4.16 8.66 10.64
CA THR A 99 -3.99 10.08 10.32
C THR A 99 -4.46 10.40 8.91
N LEU A 100 -4.16 9.56 7.92
CA LEU A 100 -4.67 9.69 6.55
C LEU A 100 -6.19 9.68 6.51
N ILE A 101 -6.82 8.70 7.17
CA ILE A 101 -8.27 8.56 7.23
C ILE A 101 -8.88 9.82 7.83
N PHE A 102 -8.36 10.26 8.98
CA PHE A 102 -8.82 11.47 9.65
C PHE A 102 -8.73 12.71 8.74
N PHE A 103 -7.57 12.96 8.12
CA PHE A 103 -7.40 14.12 7.25
C PHE A 103 -8.21 14.03 5.96
N SER A 104 -8.42 12.83 5.41
CA SER A 104 -9.24 12.63 4.20
C SER A 104 -10.71 12.93 4.49
N ILE A 105 -11.24 12.42 5.60
CA ILE A 105 -12.62 12.70 6.03
C ILE A 105 -12.78 14.18 6.39
N SER A 106 -11.84 14.74 7.16
CA SER A 106 -11.87 16.16 7.55
C SER A 106 -11.82 17.08 6.34
N GLY A 107 -10.93 16.82 5.38
CA GLY A 107 -10.82 17.60 4.15
C GLY A 107 -12.08 17.52 3.29
N LEU A 108 -12.64 16.32 3.13
CA LEU A 108 -13.90 16.12 2.40
C LEU A 108 -15.07 16.83 3.08
N TRP A 109 -15.17 16.75 4.40
CA TRP A 109 -16.19 17.45 5.17
C TRP A 109 -16.11 18.96 4.99
N LEU A 110 -14.91 19.54 5.08
CA LEU A 110 -14.70 20.97 4.83
C LEU A 110 -15.09 21.35 3.41
N TYR A 111 -14.73 20.54 2.41
CA TYR A 111 -15.14 20.76 1.03
C TYR A 111 -16.67 20.77 0.88
N VAL A 112 -17.36 19.80 1.47
CA VAL A 112 -18.83 19.72 1.48
C VAL A 112 -19.46 20.92 2.19
N GLN A 113 -18.93 21.33 3.34
CA GLN A 113 -19.42 22.50 4.08
C GLN A 113 -19.32 23.78 3.23
N MET A 114 -18.20 23.98 2.54
CA MET A 114 -17.99 25.12 1.66
C MET A 114 -18.91 25.06 0.42
N TRP A 115 -19.14 23.86 -0.13
CA TRP A 115 -20.10 23.63 -1.20
C TRP A 115 -21.54 23.99 -0.79
N GLN A 116 -21.98 23.52 0.38
CA GLN A 116 -23.31 23.81 0.93
C GLN A 116 -23.50 25.32 1.19
N ASN A 117 -22.50 25.99 1.75
CA ASN A 117 -22.53 27.44 1.99
C ASN A 117 -22.63 28.26 0.69
N ARG A 118 -22.09 27.78 -0.43
CA ARG A 118 -22.27 28.43 -1.73
C ARG A 118 -23.67 28.20 -2.29
N LYS A 119 -24.17 26.97 -2.17
CA LYS A 119 -25.53 26.61 -2.59
C LYS A 119 -26.56 27.49 -1.87
N SER A 120 -26.42 27.69 -0.55
CA SER A 120 -27.34 28.55 0.22
C SER A 120 -27.27 30.03 -0.15
N ARG A 121 -26.15 30.48 -0.73
CA ARG A 121 -25.92 31.85 -1.20
C ARG A 121 -26.13 32.02 -2.70
N SER A 122 -26.68 31.01 -3.39
CA SER A 122 -26.88 31.00 -4.84
C SER A 122 -25.62 31.34 -5.65
N LEU A 123 -24.44 31.03 -5.09
CA LEU A 123 -23.16 31.22 -5.76
C LEU A 123 -22.94 30.08 -6.76
N ASN A 124 -22.33 30.39 -7.91
CA ASN A 124 -22.12 29.41 -8.98
C ASN A 124 -21.43 28.13 -8.46
N PRO A 125 -22.01 26.94 -8.67
CA PRO A 125 -21.41 25.68 -8.27
C PRO A 125 -20.22 25.36 -9.18
N ARG A 126 -19.01 25.60 -8.70
CA ARG A 126 -17.76 25.28 -9.42
C ARG A 126 -16.98 24.22 -8.63
N TRP A 127 -16.57 23.17 -9.34
CA TRP A 127 -15.83 22.02 -8.79
C TRP A 127 -14.42 22.39 -8.33
N PHE A 128 -13.75 23.27 -9.07
CA PHE A 128 -12.42 23.79 -8.72
C PHE A 128 -12.50 25.29 -8.56
N TRP A 129 -12.08 25.77 -7.38
CA TRP A 129 -12.20 27.17 -7.00
C TRP A 129 -10.98 27.89 -7.55
N LYS A 130 -11.22 28.94 -8.34
CA LYS A 130 -10.22 29.96 -8.65
C LYS A 130 -10.45 31.14 -7.72
#